data_AF-A0A963LWG7-F1
#
_entry.id   AF-A0A963LWG7-F1
#
_cell.length_a   1.000
_cell.length_b   1.000
_cell.length_c   1.000
_cell.angle_alpha   90.00
_cell.angle_beta   90.00
_cell.angle_gamma   90.00
#
_symmetry.space_group_name_H-M   'P 1'
#
loop_
_entity.id
_entity.type
_entity.pdbx_description
1 polymer ?
#
loop_
_entity_poly.entity_id
_entity_poly.type
_entity_poly.pdbx_seq_one_letter_code
_entity_poly.pdbx_strand_id
1 'polypeptide(L)'
;MPTLALTVNGQPVEREVPREATLLHLLRNDLGLNGPKYGCGLGQCGACTVHVDGVAARACVIPAHGVAGRSITTLEGLGNKEHWHPVQAAFEQAQAAQCGYCLNGMVMQTAALLTREPQPSEARVRAELSGNLCRCGTHVEILDAVARAAQLITNAQAGGNTLRLTPARESDLEALCTLRVAAMRESLEHIGRFDEARARRRLAAGFQASSTRHIEVGGERVGFVVVKPHEGALLLDHLYLWPAHQGRGHGSAVLAQVFREADGQGRCLRVGALKESRANTFYQRHGFTLIEAAEWDNYYERAPQPR
;
A
#
# COMPACT_ATOMS: atom_id res chain seq x y z
N MET A 1 -28.53 19.80 -3.22
CA MET A 1 -27.12 20.06 -3.62
C MET A 1 -26.75 19.04 -4.69
N PRO A 2 -25.89 19.32 -5.68
CA PRO A 2 -25.54 18.31 -6.68
C PRO A 2 -24.75 17.15 -6.05
N THR A 3 -25.07 15.94 -6.47
CA THR A 3 -24.33 14.73 -6.10
C THR A 3 -22.94 14.74 -6.72
N LEU A 4 -21.93 14.45 -5.91
CA LEU A 4 -20.53 14.32 -6.29
C LEU A 4 -20.06 12.90 -5.96
N ALA A 5 -19.48 12.21 -6.94
CA ALA A 5 -18.85 10.92 -6.78
C ALA A 5 -17.34 11.02 -7.00
N LEU A 6 -16.55 10.35 -6.16
CA LEU A 6 -15.08 10.29 -6.23
C LEU A 6 -14.58 9.06 -5.45
N THR A 7 -13.27 8.79 -5.49
CA THR A 7 -12.64 7.81 -4.62
C THR A 7 -11.80 8.54 -3.57
N VAL A 8 -11.96 8.19 -2.29
CA VAL A 8 -11.17 8.75 -1.19
C VAL A 8 -10.53 7.62 -0.40
N ASN A 9 -9.20 7.62 -0.30
CA ASN A 9 -8.41 6.59 0.39
C ASN A 9 -8.75 5.17 -0.09
N GLY A 10 -8.96 5.02 -1.40
CA GLY A 10 -9.32 3.75 -2.04
C GLY A 10 -10.79 3.34 -1.90
N GLN A 11 -11.63 4.14 -1.23
CA GLN A 11 -13.05 3.86 -1.07
C GLN A 11 -13.91 4.75 -1.96
N PRO A 12 -14.92 4.22 -2.67
CA PRO A 12 -15.87 5.04 -3.39
C PRO A 12 -16.69 5.88 -2.42
N VAL A 13 -16.86 7.16 -2.73
CA VAL A 13 -17.62 8.13 -1.95
C VAL A 13 -18.60 8.84 -2.86
N GLU A 14 -19.86 8.89 -2.44
CA GLU A 14 -20.91 9.69 -3.06
C GLU A 14 -21.56 10.58 -2.01
N ARG A 15 -21.60 11.90 -2.24
CA ARG A 15 -22.18 12.89 -1.32
C ARG A 15 -22.87 14.01 -2.06
N GLU A 16 -23.91 14.56 -1.45
CA GLU A 16 -24.45 15.85 -1.87
C GLU A 16 -23.53 16.97 -1.37
N VAL A 17 -22.99 17.77 -2.29
CA VAL A 17 -21.98 18.79 -1.94
C VAL A 17 -22.35 20.12 -2.61
N PRO A 18 -22.32 21.27 -1.91
CA PRO A 18 -22.57 22.58 -2.53
C PRO A 18 -21.53 22.88 -3.62
N ARG A 19 -21.89 23.62 -4.67
CA ARG A 19 -20.98 23.86 -5.82
C ARG A 19 -19.77 24.70 -5.44
N GLU A 20 -19.95 25.56 -4.46
CA GLU A 20 -18.97 26.46 -3.86
C GLU A 20 -18.06 25.78 -2.84
N ALA A 21 -18.38 24.56 -2.40
CA ALA A 21 -17.56 23.86 -1.42
C ALA A 21 -16.21 23.47 -2.02
N THR A 22 -15.16 23.63 -1.23
CA THR A 22 -13.82 23.21 -1.59
C THR A 22 -13.60 21.75 -1.21
N LEU A 23 -12.62 21.09 -1.84
CA LEU A 23 -12.23 19.73 -1.50
C LEU A 23 -11.89 19.61 -0.01
N LEU A 24 -11.26 20.63 0.58
CA LEU A 24 -10.97 20.63 2.02
C LEU A 24 -12.23 20.58 2.88
N HIS A 25 -13.29 21.31 2.51
CA HIS A 25 -14.56 21.29 3.24
C HIS A 25 -15.20 19.90 3.19
N LEU A 26 -15.30 19.31 1.99
CA LEU A 26 -15.79 17.95 1.79
C LEU A 26 -15.04 16.93 2.67
N LEU A 27 -13.70 16.94 2.60
CA LEU A 27 -12.89 15.98 3.34
C LEU A 27 -13.05 16.12 4.86
N ARG A 28 -13.02 17.36 5.38
CA ARG A 28 -13.04 17.60 6.83
C ARG A 28 -14.43 17.49 7.43
N ASN A 29 -15.41 18.15 6.81
CA ASN A 29 -16.72 18.36 7.42
C ASN A 29 -17.66 17.19 7.12
N ASP A 30 -17.71 16.75 5.86
CA ASP A 30 -18.63 15.71 5.42
C ASP A 30 -18.06 14.29 5.60
N LEU A 31 -16.73 14.14 5.49
CA LEU A 31 -16.06 12.83 5.63
C LEU A 31 -15.26 12.66 6.92
N GLY A 32 -15.10 13.70 7.74
CA GLY A 32 -14.40 13.63 9.02
C GLY A 32 -12.88 13.38 8.93
N LEU A 33 -12.29 13.50 7.73
CA LEU A 33 -10.87 13.30 7.47
C LEU A 33 -10.10 14.57 7.89
N ASN A 34 -9.57 14.51 9.10
CA ASN A 34 -9.02 15.66 9.80
C ASN A 34 -7.52 15.88 9.58
N GLY A 35 -6.83 15.00 8.84
CA GLY A 35 -5.44 15.17 8.42
C GLY A 35 -5.23 16.53 7.73
N PRO A 36 -5.89 16.78 6.57
CA PRO A 36 -5.84 18.07 5.90
C PRO A 36 -6.35 19.20 6.80
N LYS A 37 -5.57 20.26 6.97
CA LYS A 37 -5.90 21.38 7.88
C LYS A 37 -6.32 22.65 7.14
N TYR A 38 -7.24 23.38 7.74
CA TYR A 38 -7.56 24.76 7.33
C TYR A 38 -6.56 25.73 7.96
N GLY A 39 -5.41 25.94 7.31
CA GLY A 39 -4.40 26.89 7.81
C GLY A 39 -4.63 28.32 7.35
N CYS A 40 -4.70 28.54 6.03
CA CYS A 40 -4.88 29.87 5.44
C CYS A 40 -6.12 30.02 4.54
N GLY A 41 -6.65 28.92 3.99
CA GLY A 41 -7.74 28.97 3.00
C GLY A 41 -7.34 29.48 1.60
N LEU A 42 -6.08 29.92 1.42
CA LEU A 42 -5.61 30.62 0.21
C LEU A 42 -4.53 29.84 -0.56
N GLY A 43 -4.29 28.57 -0.22
CA GLY A 43 -3.28 27.73 -0.88
C GLY A 43 -1.82 28.02 -0.49
N GLN A 44 -1.57 28.96 0.41
CA GLN A 44 -0.22 29.44 0.75
C GLN A 44 0.54 28.54 1.74
N CYS A 45 -0.10 28.11 2.83
CA CYS A 45 0.61 27.45 3.93
C CYS A 45 0.86 25.95 3.73
N GLY A 46 0.15 25.32 2.81
CA GLY A 46 0.28 23.90 2.51
C GLY A 46 -0.26 22.90 3.53
N ALA A 47 -0.79 23.33 4.68
CA ALA A 47 -1.31 22.40 5.69
C ALA A 47 -2.52 21.55 5.19
N CYS A 48 -3.17 21.97 4.10
CA CYS A 48 -4.29 21.27 3.46
C CYS A 48 -3.88 20.29 2.34
N THR A 49 -2.59 20.01 2.15
CA THR A 49 -2.14 19.16 1.04
C THR A 49 -2.77 17.77 1.11
N VAL A 50 -3.25 17.30 -0.02
CA VAL A 50 -3.70 15.93 -0.29
C VAL A 50 -3.08 15.47 -1.61
N HIS A 51 -3.21 14.20 -1.96
CA HIS A 51 -2.91 13.75 -3.32
C HIS A 51 -4.19 13.65 -4.13
N VAL A 52 -4.18 14.20 -5.34
CA VAL A 52 -5.22 14.01 -6.36
C VAL A 52 -4.58 13.24 -7.51
N ASP A 53 -5.01 12.01 -7.74
CA ASP A 53 -4.40 11.05 -8.67
C ASP A 53 -2.88 10.94 -8.48
N GLY A 54 -2.45 10.85 -7.22
CA GLY A 54 -1.04 10.73 -6.84
C GLY A 54 -0.23 12.04 -6.85
N VAL A 55 -0.82 13.17 -7.26
CA VAL A 55 -0.14 14.47 -7.29
C VAL A 55 -0.52 15.32 -6.09
N ALA A 56 0.48 15.87 -5.39
CA ALA A 56 0.24 16.79 -4.27
C ALA A 56 -0.50 18.06 -4.71
N ALA A 57 -1.62 18.36 -4.05
CA ALA A 57 -2.49 19.47 -4.40
C ALA A 57 -3.09 20.15 -3.16
N ARG A 58 -3.44 21.43 -3.27
CA ARG A 58 -3.97 22.25 -2.16
C ARG A 58 -5.48 22.11 -2.07
N ALA A 59 -5.98 21.26 -1.17
CA ALA A 59 -7.42 21.00 -1.06
C ALA A 59 -8.26 22.26 -0.75
N CYS A 60 -7.68 23.27 -0.09
CA CYS A 60 -8.43 24.47 0.32
C CYS A 60 -8.87 25.38 -0.83
N VAL A 61 -8.26 25.28 -2.01
CA VAL A 61 -8.55 26.14 -3.18
C VAL A 61 -9.09 25.36 -4.38
N ILE A 62 -9.22 24.03 -4.24
CA ILE A 62 -9.79 23.17 -5.28
C ILE A 62 -11.30 23.08 -5.04
N PRO A 63 -12.16 23.44 -6.02
CA PRO A 63 -13.59 23.17 -5.92
C PRO A 63 -13.84 21.67 -5.82
N ALA A 64 -14.70 21.22 -4.89
CA ALA A 64 -14.97 19.79 -4.70
C ALA A 64 -15.49 19.12 -5.99
N HIS A 65 -16.37 19.81 -6.71
CA HIS A 65 -16.88 19.35 -8.00
C HIS A 65 -15.82 19.29 -9.10
N GLY A 66 -14.71 20.01 -8.95
CA GLY A 66 -13.59 19.97 -9.89
C GLY A 66 -12.76 18.67 -9.83
N VAL A 67 -13.01 17.81 -8.84
CA VAL A 67 -12.35 16.51 -8.70
C VAL A 67 -13.32 15.34 -8.77
N ALA A 68 -14.49 15.53 -9.37
CA ALA A 68 -15.45 14.46 -9.64
C ALA A 68 -14.77 13.31 -10.41
N GLY A 69 -15.02 12.07 -9.96
CA GLY A 69 -14.46 10.85 -10.54
C GLY A 69 -12.97 10.61 -10.28
N ARG A 70 -12.28 11.52 -9.60
CA ARG A 70 -10.83 11.40 -9.32
C ARG A 70 -10.55 10.64 -8.04
N SER A 71 -9.30 10.19 -7.88
CA SER A 71 -8.83 9.53 -6.67
C SER A 71 -8.14 10.53 -5.74
N ILE A 72 -8.55 10.54 -4.48
CA ILE A 72 -8.02 11.42 -3.43
C ILE A 72 -7.37 10.58 -2.34
N THR A 73 -6.11 10.85 -2.03
CA THR A 73 -5.43 10.25 -0.87
C THR A 73 -5.13 11.34 0.15
N THR A 74 -5.58 11.14 1.39
CA THR A 74 -5.28 11.99 2.54
C THR A 74 -4.20 11.35 3.42
N LEU A 75 -3.79 12.04 4.50
CA LEU A 75 -2.83 11.48 5.45
C LEU A 75 -3.29 10.15 6.05
N GLU A 76 -4.59 10.01 6.30
CA GLU A 76 -5.24 8.78 6.77
C GLU A 76 -5.17 7.63 5.75
N GLY A 77 -5.09 7.96 4.45
CA GLY A 77 -4.95 6.99 3.37
C GLY A 77 -3.51 6.54 3.10
N LEU A 78 -2.51 7.26 3.62
CA LEU A 78 -1.10 6.84 3.47
C LEU A 78 -0.74 5.66 4.38
N GLY A 79 -1.28 5.65 5.60
CA GLY A 79 -0.95 4.66 6.61
C GLY A 79 -1.47 5.07 7.99
N ASN A 80 -1.34 4.15 8.94
CA ASN A 80 -1.77 4.31 10.34
C ASN A 80 -0.69 3.84 11.30
N LYS A 81 -0.96 3.87 12.61
CA LYS A 81 0.04 3.50 13.61
C LYS A 81 0.48 2.04 13.52
N GLU A 82 -0.41 1.18 13.05
CA GLU A 82 -0.17 -0.26 12.88
C GLU A 82 0.64 -0.54 11.60
N HIS A 83 0.45 0.29 10.57
CA HIS A 83 1.08 0.16 9.26
C HIS A 83 1.44 1.55 8.73
N TRP A 84 2.51 2.11 9.29
CA TRP A 84 2.99 3.42 8.88
C TRP A 84 3.53 3.40 7.45
N HIS A 85 3.21 4.44 6.68
CA HIS A 85 3.98 4.75 5.49
C HIS A 85 5.44 5.11 5.89
N PRO A 86 6.48 4.75 5.11
CA PRO A 86 7.87 5.07 5.45
C PRO A 86 8.12 6.54 5.80
N VAL A 87 7.45 7.46 5.11
CA VAL A 87 7.50 8.90 5.43
C VAL A 87 6.91 9.18 6.81
N GLN A 88 5.75 8.62 7.13
CA GLN A 88 5.14 8.88 8.44
C GLN A 88 5.99 8.31 9.59
N ALA A 89 6.55 7.10 9.40
CA ALA A 89 7.48 6.49 10.36
C ALA A 89 8.73 7.35 10.55
N ALA A 90 9.31 7.88 9.47
CA ALA A 90 10.48 8.74 9.55
C ALA A 90 10.21 10.07 10.28
N PHE A 91 9.03 10.67 10.07
CA PHE A 91 8.62 11.90 10.77
C PHE A 91 8.40 11.67 12.27
N GLU A 92 7.89 10.50 12.65
CA GLU A 92 7.79 10.09 14.05
C GLU A 92 9.18 9.89 14.66
N GLN A 93 10.07 9.12 14.00
CA GLN A 93 11.41 8.83 14.50
C GLN A 93 12.29 10.08 14.64
N ALA A 94 12.17 11.01 13.69
CA ALA A 94 12.91 12.28 13.71
C ALA A 94 12.30 13.32 14.67
N GLN A 95 11.17 13.01 15.33
CA GLN A 95 10.44 13.94 16.19
C GLN A 95 10.12 15.26 15.47
N ALA A 96 9.74 15.17 14.18
CA ALA A 96 9.52 16.33 13.32
C ALA A 96 8.26 17.15 13.65
N ALA A 97 7.49 16.69 14.64
CA ALA A 97 6.26 17.32 15.10
C ALA A 97 6.44 18.01 16.45
N GLN A 98 6.09 19.30 16.52
CA GLN A 98 5.75 19.99 17.76
C GLN A 98 4.22 20.15 17.87
N CYS A 99 3.65 21.28 17.39
CA CYS A 99 2.19 21.45 17.41
C CYS A 99 1.45 20.53 16.42
N GLY A 100 2.16 19.93 15.46
CA GLY A 100 1.60 19.00 14.49
C GLY A 100 0.75 19.63 13.37
N TYR A 101 0.46 20.94 13.41
CA TYR A 101 -0.52 21.53 12.49
C TYR A 101 -0.09 21.50 11.01
N CYS A 102 1.20 21.74 10.74
CA CYS A 102 1.74 21.70 9.37
C CYS A 102 2.06 20.28 8.88
N LEU A 103 2.04 19.28 9.76
CA LEU A 103 2.60 17.95 9.49
C LEU A 103 1.87 17.22 8.36
N ASN A 104 0.54 17.41 8.23
CA ASN A 104 -0.19 16.90 7.07
C ASN A 104 0.45 17.37 5.77
N GLY A 105 0.68 18.68 5.64
CA GLY A 105 1.31 19.27 4.45
C GLY A 105 2.69 18.71 4.18
N MET A 106 3.53 18.67 5.22
CA MET A 106 4.92 18.19 5.14
C MET A 106 5.00 16.72 4.73
N VAL A 107 4.21 15.85 5.35
CA VAL A 107 4.20 14.41 5.06
C VAL A 107 3.65 14.14 3.66
N MET A 108 2.51 14.72 3.29
CA MET A 108 1.91 14.48 1.98
C MET A 108 2.81 14.99 0.85
N GLN A 109 3.42 16.17 1.00
CA GLN A 109 4.36 16.67 -0.01
C GLN A 109 5.61 15.79 -0.12
N THR A 110 6.17 15.35 1.01
CA THR A 110 7.33 14.45 1.04
C THR A 110 7.01 13.12 0.37
N ALA A 111 5.85 12.53 0.63
CA ALA A 111 5.43 11.28 -0.01
C ALA A 111 5.36 11.44 -1.53
N ALA A 112 4.76 12.52 -2.03
CA ALA A 112 4.70 12.79 -3.48
C ALA A 112 6.09 13.01 -4.10
N LEU A 113 7.01 13.67 -3.38
CA LEU A 113 8.40 13.84 -3.82
C LEU A 113 9.10 12.50 -3.96
N LEU A 114 9.09 11.68 -2.90
CA LEU A 114 9.85 10.43 -2.86
C LEU A 114 9.29 9.35 -3.79
N THR A 115 8.01 9.43 -4.17
CA THR A 115 7.46 8.62 -5.26
C THR A 115 8.10 8.96 -6.60
N ARG A 116 8.33 10.25 -6.88
CA ARG A 116 8.90 10.73 -8.15
C ARG A 116 10.43 10.67 -8.17
N GLU A 117 11.05 10.96 -7.04
CA GLU A 117 12.50 11.10 -6.88
C GLU A 117 12.90 10.43 -5.55
N PRO A 118 13.24 9.12 -5.55
CA PRO A 118 13.49 8.36 -4.31
C PRO A 118 14.69 8.82 -3.49
N GLN A 119 15.66 9.50 -4.11
CA GLN A 119 16.88 10.01 -3.47
C GLN A 119 17.13 11.47 -3.85
N PRO A 120 16.27 12.41 -3.41
CA PRO A 120 16.42 13.81 -3.74
C PRO A 120 17.58 14.41 -2.94
N SER A 121 18.27 15.39 -3.54
CA SER A 121 19.24 16.20 -2.79
C SER A 121 18.55 17.06 -1.74
N GLU A 122 19.26 17.46 -0.68
CA GLU A 122 18.68 18.35 0.35
C GLU A 122 18.15 19.67 -0.25
N ALA A 123 18.88 20.25 -1.22
CA ALA A 123 18.43 21.45 -1.92
C ALA A 123 17.11 21.22 -2.65
N ARG A 124 16.93 20.04 -3.26
CA ARG A 124 15.67 19.64 -3.89
C ARG A 124 14.54 19.51 -2.87
N VAL A 125 14.81 18.88 -1.72
CA VAL A 125 13.82 18.74 -0.63
C VAL A 125 13.39 20.12 -0.12
N ARG A 126 14.34 21.04 0.13
CA ARG A 126 14.04 22.41 0.56
C ARG A 126 13.17 23.15 -0.45
N ALA A 127 13.50 23.04 -1.74
CA ALA A 127 12.70 23.64 -2.81
C ALA A 127 11.28 23.08 -2.85
N GLU A 128 11.11 21.75 -2.79
CA GLU A 128 9.81 21.08 -2.79
C GLU A 128 8.95 21.47 -1.57
N LEU A 129 9.55 21.53 -0.38
CA LEU A 129 8.84 21.81 0.87
C LEU A 129 8.65 23.30 1.15
N SER A 130 9.24 24.20 0.35
CA SER A 130 9.18 25.67 0.55
C SER A 130 7.75 26.23 0.68
N GLY A 131 6.76 25.59 0.04
CA GLY A 131 5.35 25.97 0.12
C GLY A 131 4.60 25.38 1.32
N ASN A 132 5.26 24.65 2.22
CA ASN A 132 4.66 24.11 3.43
C ASN A 132 5.25 24.88 4.63
N LEU A 133 4.43 25.70 5.27
CA LEU A 133 4.90 26.63 6.29
C LEU A 133 4.80 26.00 7.69
N CYS A 134 5.91 25.97 8.42
CA CYS A 134 5.96 25.56 9.82
C CYS A 134 6.31 26.75 10.72
N ARG A 135 5.43 27.05 11.70
CA ARG A 135 5.66 28.14 12.66
C ARG A 135 6.39 27.70 13.93
N CYS A 136 6.40 26.41 14.23
CA CYS A 136 7.17 25.83 15.34
C CYS A 136 8.68 25.78 15.09
N GLY A 137 9.10 25.89 13.83
CA GLY A 137 10.51 25.93 13.47
C GLY A 137 11.19 24.56 13.31
N THR A 138 10.44 23.45 13.28
CA THR A 138 10.99 22.07 13.19
C THR A 138 11.57 21.68 11.83
N HIS A 139 12.06 22.65 11.04
CA HIS A 139 12.48 22.39 9.67
C HIS A 139 13.71 21.48 9.60
N VAL A 140 14.59 21.51 10.60
CA VAL A 140 15.77 20.63 10.64
C VAL A 140 15.33 19.18 10.82
N GLU A 141 14.42 18.92 11.76
CA GLU A 141 13.86 17.61 12.02
C GLU A 141 13.01 17.10 10.85
N ILE A 142 12.31 18.01 10.16
CA ILE A 142 11.58 17.68 8.92
C ILE A 142 12.56 17.23 7.82
N LEU A 143 13.69 17.93 7.64
CA LEU A 143 14.70 17.53 6.65
C LEU A 143 15.34 16.19 7.01
N ASP A 144 15.64 15.95 8.29
CA ASP A 144 16.11 14.64 8.77
C ASP A 144 15.07 13.54 8.49
N ALA A 145 13.78 13.82 8.75
CA ALA A 145 12.69 12.89 8.44
C ALA A 145 12.61 12.55 6.94
N VAL A 146 12.79 13.52 6.04
CA VAL A 146 12.81 13.24 4.60
C VAL A 146 13.99 12.35 4.23
N ALA A 147 15.19 12.62 4.75
CA ALA A 147 16.37 11.82 4.48
C ALA A 147 16.20 10.37 4.97
N ARG A 148 15.68 10.19 6.19
CA ARG A 148 15.33 8.87 6.74
C ARG A 148 14.28 8.16 5.91
N ALA A 149 13.23 8.87 5.48
CA ALA A 149 12.19 8.28 4.63
C ALA A 149 12.76 7.78 3.30
N ALA A 150 13.65 8.56 2.66
CA ALA A 150 14.34 8.16 1.43
C ALA A 150 15.20 6.90 1.65
N GLN A 151 15.90 6.80 2.80
CA GLN A 151 16.64 5.60 3.18
C GLN A 151 15.72 4.40 3.43
N LEU A 152 14.60 4.57 4.13
CA LEU A 152 13.64 3.49 4.38
C LEU A 152 13.04 2.96 3.08
N ILE A 153 12.68 3.85 2.15
CA ILE A 153 12.18 3.48 0.82
C ILE A 153 13.27 2.77 0.01
N THR A 154 14.49 3.33 -0.02
CA THR A 154 15.63 2.71 -0.71
C THR A 154 15.95 1.34 -0.11
N ASN A 155 15.91 1.19 1.21
CA ASN A 155 16.18 -0.08 1.90
C ASN A 155 15.07 -1.09 1.67
N ALA A 156 13.81 -0.66 1.57
CA ALA A 156 12.71 -1.55 1.16
C ALA A 156 12.89 -2.00 -0.31
N GLN A 157 13.35 -1.12 -1.19
CA GLN A 157 13.66 -1.43 -2.58
C GLN A 157 14.92 -2.31 -2.72
N ALA A 158 15.96 -2.06 -1.93
CA ALA A 158 17.20 -2.82 -1.88
C ALA A 158 17.04 -4.16 -1.15
N GLY A 159 16.12 -4.25 -0.18
CA GLY A 159 15.61 -5.51 0.37
C GLY A 159 14.84 -6.33 -0.67
N GLY A 160 14.28 -5.66 -1.68
CA GLY A 160 13.83 -6.30 -2.93
C GLY A 160 14.96 -6.87 -3.79
N ASN A 161 16.22 -6.49 -3.53
CA ASN A 161 17.43 -6.97 -4.20
C ASN A 161 18.13 -8.12 -3.45
N THR A 162 17.83 -8.33 -2.17
CA THR A 162 18.18 -9.57 -1.43
C THR A 162 17.09 -10.63 -1.49
N LEU A 163 15.89 -10.28 -1.95
CA LEU A 163 14.80 -11.23 -2.16
C LEU A 163 15.00 -11.98 -3.48
N ARG A 164 15.17 -13.31 -3.38
CA ARG A 164 15.26 -14.21 -4.53
C ARG A 164 14.10 -15.20 -4.52
N LEU A 165 13.57 -15.47 -5.70
CA LEU A 165 12.64 -16.57 -5.92
C LEU A 165 13.40 -17.74 -6.55
N THR A 166 13.54 -18.85 -5.82
CA THR A 166 14.24 -20.04 -6.31
C THR A 166 13.24 -21.17 -6.57
N PRO A 167 13.37 -21.96 -7.65
CA PRO A 167 12.45 -23.05 -7.95
C PRO A 167 12.37 -24.07 -6.81
N ALA A 168 11.16 -24.51 -6.48
CA ALA A 168 10.95 -25.63 -5.57
C ALA A 168 11.27 -26.97 -6.26
N ARG A 169 11.40 -28.02 -5.45
CA ARG A 169 11.54 -29.42 -5.85
C ARG A 169 10.33 -30.21 -5.37
N GLU A 170 10.08 -31.36 -5.98
CA GLU A 170 9.00 -32.25 -5.54
C GLU A 170 9.15 -32.67 -4.07
N SER A 171 10.39 -32.84 -3.60
CA SER A 171 10.71 -33.16 -2.21
C SER A 171 10.33 -32.06 -1.21
N ASP A 172 10.05 -30.84 -1.66
CA ASP A 172 9.77 -29.71 -0.76
C ASP A 172 8.31 -29.68 -0.25
N LEU A 173 7.41 -30.49 -0.82
CA LEU A 173 5.97 -30.44 -0.54
C LEU A 173 5.64 -30.44 0.97
N GLU A 174 6.25 -31.34 1.75
CA GLU A 174 5.96 -31.47 3.18
C GLU A 174 6.40 -30.22 3.97
N ALA A 175 7.55 -29.64 3.62
CA ALA A 175 8.03 -28.41 4.24
C ALA A 175 7.12 -27.22 3.90
N LEU A 176 6.66 -27.13 2.65
CA LEU A 176 5.75 -26.08 2.20
C LEU A 176 4.36 -26.21 2.85
N CYS A 177 3.85 -27.43 3.01
CA CYS A 177 2.63 -27.71 3.76
C CYS A 177 2.75 -27.23 5.21
N THR A 178 3.87 -27.52 5.86
CA THR A 178 4.16 -27.07 7.23
C THR A 178 4.20 -25.54 7.32
N LEU A 179 4.86 -24.88 6.38
CA LEU A 179 4.92 -23.42 6.31
C LEU A 179 3.52 -22.82 6.15
N ARG A 180 2.71 -23.37 5.24
CA ARG A 180 1.34 -22.89 4.98
C ARG A 180 0.48 -22.96 6.23
N VAL A 181 0.52 -24.09 6.94
CA VAL A 181 -0.19 -24.29 8.22
C VAL A 181 0.24 -23.24 9.23
N ALA A 182 1.54 -23.04 9.44
CA ALA A 182 2.06 -22.05 10.38
C ALA A 182 1.67 -20.61 10.01
N ALA A 183 1.75 -20.25 8.73
CA ALA A 183 1.44 -18.90 8.24
C ALA A 183 -0.04 -18.54 8.38
N MET A 184 -0.94 -19.53 8.27
CA MET A 184 -2.40 -19.33 8.31
C MET A 184 -2.99 -19.40 9.71
N ARG A 185 -2.29 -20.01 10.67
CA ARG A 185 -2.81 -20.36 12.00
C ARG A 185 -3.44 -19.17 12.72
N GLU A 186 -2.67 -18.11 12.96
CA GLU A 186 -3.12 -16.92 13.69
C GLU A 186 -4.34 -16.25 13.01
N SER A 187 -4.33 -16.16 11.67
CA SER A 187 -5.38 -15.49 10.90
C SER A 187 -6.68 -16.30 10.76
N LEU A 188 -6.66 -17.60 11.03
CA LEU A 188 -7.84 -18.46 10.91
C LEU A 188 -8.38 -18.94 12.25
N GLU A 189 -7.52 -19.10 13.26
CA GLU A 189 -7.95 -19.45 14.61
C GLU A 189 -8.85 -18.35 15.19
N HIS A 190 -8.54 -17.06 14.94
CA HIS A 190 -9.35 -15.95 15.45
C HIS A 190 -10.79 -15.90 14.91
N ILE A 191 -11.05 -16.50 13.74
CA ILE A 191 -12.39 -16.59 13.12
C ILE A 191 -13.00 -17.99 13.25
N GLY A 192 -12.34 -18.90 14.00
CA GLY A 192 -12.81 -20.27 14.18
C GLY A 192 -12.83 -21.10 12.89
N ARG A 193 -12.02 -20.75 11.88
CA ARG A 193 -11.99 -21.41 10.57
C ARG A 193 -10.70 -22.19 10.27
N PHE A 194 -9.85 -22.40 11.27
CA PHE A 194 -8.60 -23.13 11.09
C PHE A 194 -8.83 -24.65 11.09
N ASP A 195 -8.48 -25.29 9.97
CA ASP A 195 -8.43 -26.74 9.81
C ASP A 195 -7.09 -27.10 9.18
N GLU A 196 -6.23 -27.74 9.98
CA GLU A 196 -4.88 -28.12 9.58
C GLU A 196 -4.88 -29.15 8.44
N ALA A 197 -5.78 -30.14 8.47
CA ALA A 197 -5.86 -31.16 7.44
C ALA A 197 -6.34 -30.56 6.11
N ARG A 198 -7.28 -29.61 6.15
CA ARG A 198 -7.69 -28.83 4.96
C ARG A 198 -6.57 -27.91 4.47
N ALA A 199 -5.81 -27.31 5.37
CA ALA A 199 -4.66 -26.48 5.03
C ALA A 199 -3.53 -27.29 4.35
N ARG A 200 -3.28 -28.52 4.79
CA ARG A 200 -2.34 -29.41 4.09
C ARG A 200 -2.88 -29.83 2.72
N ARG A 201 -4.12 -30.34 2.68
CA ARG A 201 -4.74 -30.85 1.44
C ARG A 201 -4.82 -29.82 0.31
N ARG A 202 -5.15 -28.56 0.60
CA ARG A 202 -5.32 -27.55 -0.46
C ARG A 202 -4.02 -27.16 -1.15
N LEU A 203 -2.87 -27.26 -0.49
CA LEU A 203 -1.58 -27.15 -1.18
C LEU A 203 -1.24 -28.45 -1.93
N ALA A 204 -1.34 -29.59 -1.25
CA ALA A 204 -0.96 -30.88 -1.81
C ALA A 204 -1.73 -31.27 -3.08
N ALA A 205 -3.03 -30.97 -3.15
CA ALA A 205 -3.88 -31.33 -4.30
C ALA A 205 -3.51 -30.59 -5.59
N GLY A 206 -2.86 -29.42 -5.50
CA GLY A 206 -2.52 -28.57 -6.65
C GLY A 206 -1.03 -28.27 -6.77
N PHE A 207 -0.19 -28.97 -6.00
CA PHE A 207 1.24 -28.72 -5.97
C PHE A 207 1.91 -29.16 -7.27
N GLN A 208 2.72 -28.26 -7.83
CA GLN A 208 3.63 -28.54 -8.93
C GLN A 208 4.92 -27.77 -8.65
N ALA A 209 6.07 -28.46 -8.64
CA ALA A 209 7.35 -27.81 -8.38
C ALA A 209 7.65 -26.72 -9.42
N SER A 210 7.24 -26.92 -10.68
CA SER A 210 7.46 -25.98 -11.79
C SER A 210 6.75 -24.63 -11.62
N SER A 211 5.64 -24.57 -10.88
CA SER A 211 4.92 -23.32 -10.58
C SER A 211 5.21 -22.77 -9.19
N THR A 212 6.06 -23.45 -8.41
CA THR A 212 6.31 -23.14 -7.00
C THR A 212 7.72 -22.64 -6.80
N ARG A 213 7.87 -21.54 -6.07
CA ARG A 213 9.17 -20.91 -5.79
C ARG A 213 9.32 -20.63 -4.30
N HIS A 214 10.48 -20.95 -3.73
CA HIS A 214 10.86 -20.50 -2.40
C HIS A 214 11.14 -19.00 -2.43
N ILE A 215 10.78 -18.33 -1.34
CA ILE A 215 11.12 -16.92 -1.10
C ILE A 215 12.35 -16.92 -0.20
N GLU A 216 13.46 -16.43 -0.73
CA GLU A 216 14.74 -16.34 0.01
C GLU A 216 15.09 -14.88 0.28
N VAL A 217 15.42 -14.53 1.51
CA VAL A 217 15.87 -13.19 1.90
C VAL A 217 17.17 -13.32 2.69
N GLY A 218 18.25 -12.70 2.22
CA GLY A 218 19.55 -12.79 2.90
C GLY A 218 20.11 -14.21 2.97
N GLY A 219 19.70 -15.10 2.04
CA GLY A 219 20.10 -16.51 2.01
C GLY A 219 19.22 -17.45 2.86
N GLU A 220 18.25 -16.92 3.61
CA GLU A 220 17.31 -17.70 4.40
C GLU A 220 16.00 -17.92 3.64
N ARG A 221 15.41 -19.13 3.71
CA ARG A 221 14.08 -19.42 3.16
C ARG A 221 12.99 -18.92 4.10
N VAL A 222 12.33 -17.84 3.72
CA VAL A 222 11.35 -17.14 4.56
C VAL A 222 9.89 -17.43 4.17
N GLY A 223 9.66 -18.11 3.05
CA GLY A 223 8.33 -18.34 2.52
C GLY A 223 8.30 -19.09 1.20
N PHE A 224 7.13 -19.16 0.58
CA PHE A 224 6.97 -19.62 -0.80
C PHE A 224 5.86 -18.88 -1.53
N VAL A 225 5.94 -18.90 -2.86
CA VAL A 225 4.93 -18.37 -3.76
C VAL A 225 4.61 -19.39 -4.86
N VAL A 226 3.34 -19.50 -5.23
CA VAL A 226 2.86 -20.32 -6.34
C VAL A 226 2.17 -19.43 -7.35
N VAL A 227 2.71 -19.39 -8.57
CA VAL A 227 2.14 -18.66 -9.70
C VAL A 227 2.02 -19.63 -10.87
N LYS A 228 0.81 -19.84 -11.37
CA LYS A 228 0.54 -20.80 -12.44
C LYS A 228 -0.38 -20.22 -13.52
N PRO A 229 -0.27 -20.66 -14.78
CA PRO A 229 -1.23 -20.29 -15.82
C PRO A 229 -2.64 -20.74 -15.46
N HIS A 230 -3.63 -19.88 -15.71
CA HIS A 230 -5.04 -20.19 -15.50
C HIS A 230 -5.91 -19.34 -16.44
N GLU A 231 -6.65 -19.98 -17.34
CA GLU A 231 -7.64 -19.33 -18.21
C GLU A 231 -7.14 -18.08 -18.96
N GLY A 232 -5.95 -18.18 -19.58
CA GLY A 232 -5.34 -17.05 -20.29
C GLY A 232 -4.66 -16.00 -19.39
N ALA A 233 -4.88 -16.05 -18.08
CA ALA A 233 -4.23 -15.23 -17.05
C ALA A 233 -3.15 -16.02 -16.28
N LEU A 234 -2.50 -15.34 -15.34
CA LEU A 234 -1.72 -15.97 -14.27
C LEU A 234 -2.57 -15.99 -13.00
N LEU A 235 -2.49 -17.08 -12.23
CA LEU A 235 -3.08 -17.23 -10.92
C LEU A 235 -1.98 -17.22 -9.86
N LEU A 236 -2.02 -16.23 -8.97
CA LEU A 236 -1.30 -16.25 -7.70
C LEU A 236 -2.08 -17.14 -6.73
N ASP A 237 -1.76 -18.44 -6.73
CA ASP A 237 -2.52 -19.44 -5.99
C ASP A 237 -2.14 -19.46 -4.50
N HIS A 238 -0.85 -19.28 -4.22
CA HIS A 238 -0.32 -19.26 -2.85
C HIS A 238 0.76 -18.17 -2.70
N LEU A 239 0.71 -17.46 -1.58
CA LEU A 239 1.77 -16.56 -1.12
C LEU A 239 1.79 -16.62 0.41
N TYR A 240 2.78 -17.32 0.96
CA TYR A 240 2.90 -17.52 2.39
C TYR A 240 4.32 -17.24 2.87
N LEU A 241 4.42 -16.59 4.02
CA LEU A 241 5.66 -16.31 4.73
C LEU A 241 5.56 -16.92 6.12
N TRP A 242 6.68 -17.41 6.65
CA TRP A 242 6.78 -17.76 8.06
C TRP A 242 6.34 -16.58 8.94
N PRO A 243 5.61 -16.81 10.06
CA PRO A 243 5.10 -15.74 10.92
C PRO A 243 6.15 -14.69 11.30
N ALA A 244 7.39 -15.11 11.61
CA ALA A 244 8.49 -14.21 11.98
C ALA A 244 8.89 -13.20 10.88
N HIS A 245 8.54 -13.48 9.62
CA HIS A 245 8.88 -12.67 8.44
C HIS A 245 7.67 -11.93 7.86
N GLN A 246 6.49 -12.06 8.46
CA GLN A 246 5.30 -11.29 8.09
C GLN A 246 5.42 -9.83 8.58
N GLY A 247 4.75 -8.90 7.90
CA GLY A 247 4.80 -7.46 8.24
C GLY A 247 6.10 -6.74 7.87
N ARG A 248 7.12 -7.44 7.36
CA ARG A 248 8.44 -6.87 7.01
C ARG A 248 8.59 -6.42 5.55
N GLY A 249 7.50 -6.33 4.79
CA GLY A 249 7.51 -5.94 3.37
C GLY A 249 7.91 -7.04 2.38
N HIS A 250 8.31 -8.25 2.83
CA HIS A 250 8.68 -9.34 1.91
C HIS A 250 7.56 -9.73 0.95
N GLY A 251 6.30 -9.79 1.41
CA GLY A 251 5.16 -10.12 0.55
C GLY A 251 4.96 -9.08 -0.57
N SER A 252 5.15 -7.80 -0.26
CA SER A 252 5.11 -6.71 -1.23
C SER A 252 6.24 -6.82 -2.25
N ALA A 253 7.44 -7.18 -1.82
CA ALA A 253 8.59 -7.39 -2.70
C ALA A 253 8.39 -8.61 -3.63
N VAL A 254 7.80 -9.71 -3.14
CA VAL A 254 7.41 -10.86 -3.97
C VAL A 254 6.37 -10.44 -5.01
N LEU A 255 5.31 -9.72 -4.60
CA LEU A 255 4.31 -9.22 -5.55
C LEU A 255 4.94 -8.34 -6.62
N ALA A 256 5.89 -7.47 -6.29
CA ALA A 256 6.56 -6.64 -7.27
C ALA A 256 7.33 -7.47 -8.33
N GLN A 257 7.96 -8.60 -7.94
CA GLN A 257 8.59 -9.53 -8.89
C GLN A 257 7.53 -10.23 -9.76
N VAL A 258 6.45 -10.74 -9.16
CA VAL A 258 5.36 -11.41 -9.88
C VAL A 258 4.63 -10.46 -10.83
N PHE A 259 4.46 -9.18 -10.47
CA PHE A 259 3.87 -8.16 -11.34
C PHE A 259 4.73 -7.93 -12.57
N ARG A 260 6.06 -7.78 -12.41
CA ARG A 260 6.97 -7.63 -13.55
C ARG A 260 6.92 -8.83 -14.50
N GLU A 261 6.74 -10.04 -13.97
CA GLU A 261 6.57 -11.26 -14.78
C GLU A 261 5.24 -11.22 -15.55
N ALA A 262 4.14 -10.87 -14.89
CA ALA A 262 2.81 -10.79 -15.50
C ALA A 262 2.74 -9.68 -16.57
N ASP A 263 3.25 -8.49 -16.24
CA ASP A 263 3.31 -7.32 -17.13
C ASP A 263 4.21 -7.62 -18.34
N GLY A 264 5.36 -8.28 -18.12
CA GLY A 264 6.24 -8.73 -19.20
C GLY A 264 5.62 -9.75 -20.15
N GLN A 265 4.58 -10.47 -19.71
CA GLN A 265 3.80 -11.41 -20.52
C GLN A 265 2.52 -10.79 -21.08
N GLY A 266 2.17 -9.56 -20.71
CA GLY A 266 0.89 -8.94 -21.05
C GLY A 266 -0.32 -9.69 -20.50
N ARG A 267 -0.19 -10.35 -19.34
CA ARG A 267 -1.24 -11.18 -18.73
C ARG A 267 -1.78 -10.57 -17.47
N CYS A 268 -3.10 -10.67 -17.27
CA CYS A 268 -3.71 -10.37 -15.98
C CYS A 268 -3.20 -11.33 -14.89
N LEU A 269 -3.20 -10.85 -13.65
CA LEU A 269 -2.91 -11.65 -12.48
C LEU A 269 -4.16 -11.76 -11.60
N ARG A 270 -4.60 -12.98 -11.32
CA ARG A 270 -5.75 -13.29 -10.47
C ARG A 270 -5.30 -13.84 -9.13
N VAL A 271 -6.09 -13.61 -8.09
CA VAL A 271 -5.85 -14.17 -6.74
C VAL A 271 -7.16 -14.38 -6.00
N GLY A 272 -7.25 -15.47 -5.24
CA GLY A 272 -8.33 -15.72 -4.29
C GLY A 272 -7.87 -15.47 -2.85
N ALA A 273 -8.72 -14.88 -2.03
CA ALA A 273 -8.49 -14.69 -0.61
C ALA A 273 -9.73 -15.03 0.21
N LEU A 274 -9.55 -15.73 1.34
CA LEU A 274 -10.66 -16.01 2.24
C LEU A 274 -11.28 -14.70 2.72
N LYS A 275 -12.61 -14.60 2.71
CA LYS A 275 -13.32 -13.43 3.26
C LYS A 275 -12.86 -13.13 4.68
N GLU A 276 -12.84 -11.84 5.02
CA GLU A 276 -12.45 -11.30 6.34
C GLU A 276 -10.99 -11.53 6.73
N SER A 277 -10.19 -12.24 5.93
CA SER A 277 -8.76 -12.38 6.17
C SER A 277 -8.00 -11.09 5.85
N ARG A 278 -6.86 -10.88 6.53
CA ARG A 278 -5.94 -9.75 6.28
C ARG A 278 -5.40 -9.71 4.84
N ALA A 279 -5.49 -10.82 4.10
CA ALA A 279 -5.07 -10.90 2.71
C ALA A 279 -5.89 -10.00 1.77
N ASN A 280 -7.18 -9.75 2.08
CA ASN A 280 -8.05 -8.90 1.25
C ASN A 280 -7.50 -7.47 1.14
N THR A 281 -7.26 -6.82 2.29
CA THR A 281 -6.66 -5.48 2.34
C THR A 281 -5.25 -5.46 1.73
N PHE A 282 -4.49 -6.55 1.94
CA PHE A 282 -3.17 -6.70 1.35
C PHE A 282 -3.21 -6.71 -0.18
N TYR A 283 -4.13 -7.40 -0.83
CA TYR A 283 -4.20 -7.40 -2.30
C TYR A 283 -4.72 -6.08 -2.86
N GLN A 284 -5.77 -5.51 -2.27
CA GLN A 284 -6.36 -4.24 -2.72
C GLN A 284 -5.34 -3.10 -2.74
N ARG A 285 -4.54 -2.95 -1.69
CA ARG A 285 -3.48 -1.90 -1.64
C ARG A 285 -2.37 -2.09 -2.67
N HIS A 286 -2.23 -3.28 -3.26
CA HIS A 286 -1.26 -3.58 -4.33
C HIS A 286 -1.89 -3.55 -5.73
N GLY A 287 -3.05 -2.89 -5.88
CA GLY A 287 -3.65 -2.63 -7.19
C GLY A 287 -4.50 -3.77 -7.74
N PHE A 288 -4.86 -4.74 -6.90
CA PHE A 288 -5.87 -5.74 -7.26
C PHE A 288 -7.29 -5.19 -7.06
N THR A 289 -8.16 -5.40 -8.03
CA THR A 289 -9.58 -5.03 -7.98
C THR A 289 -10.44 -6.26 -7.73
N LEU A 290 -11.44 -6.15 -6.85
CA LEU A 290 -12.38 -7.24 -6.59
C LEU A 290 -13.23 -7.47 -7.84
N ILE A 291 -13.24 -8.71 -8.34
CA ILE A 291 -14.03 -9.10 -9.52
C ILE A 291 -15.20 -10.01 -9.17
N GLU A 292 -15.08 -10.81 -8.11
CA GLU A 292 -16.12 -11.73 -7.66
C GLU A 292 -16.02 -11.96 -6.15
N ALA A 293 -17.16 -12.08 -5.46
CA ALA A 293 -17.23 -12.45 -4.05
C ALA A 293 -18.13 -13.68 -3.90
N ALA A 294 -17.53 -14.87 -3.83
CA ALA A 294 -18.24 -16.12 -3.60
C ALA A 294 -18.61 -16.29 -2.12
N GLU A 295 -19.22 -17.41 -1.73
CA GLU A 295 -19.64 -17.65 -0.34
C GLU A 295 -18.46 -17.51 0.65
N TRP A 296 -17.30 -18.08 0.33
CA TRP A 296 -16.14 -18.18 1.22
C TRP A 296 -14.96 -17.31 0.83
N ASP A 297 -14.75 -17.09 -0.47
CA ASP A 297 -13.57 -16.46 -1.03
C ASP A 297 -13.95 -15.18 -1.81
N ASN A 298 -13.09 -14.16 -1.71
CA ASN A 298 -13.07 -13.03 -2.62
C ASN A 298 -12.02 -13.27 -3.70
N TYR A 299 -12.37 -12.96 -4.94
CA TYR A 299 -11.49 -13.08 -6.10
C TYR A 299 -11.16 -11.70 -6.64
N TYR A 300 -9.87 -11.48 -6.86
CA TYR A 300 -9.34 -10.22 -7.33
C TYR A 300 -8.54 -10.40 -8.62
N GLU A 301 -8.49 -9.33 -9.42
CA GLU A 301 -7.69 -9.27 -10.64
C GLU A 301 -6.85 -7.98 -10.68
N ARG A 302 -5.64 -8.09 -11.21
CA ARG A 302 -4.78 -6.96 -11.60
C ARG A 302 -4.54 -7.05 -13.10
N ALA A 303 -4.95 -6.02 -13.83
CA ALA A 303 -4.66 -5.86 -15.25
C ALA A 303 -3.14 -5.66 -15.48
N PRO A 304 -2.60 -6.13 -16.63
CA PRO A 304 -1.21 -5.88 -16.98
C PRO A 304 -0.99 -4.38 -17.21
N GLN A 305 0.15 -3.85 -16.76
CA GLN A 305 0.54 -2.47 -17.00
C GLN A 305 1.51 -2.37 -18.18
N PRO A 306 1.35 -1.38 -19.08
CA PRO A 306 2.32 -1.13 -20.15
C PRO A 306 3.68 -0.76 -19.53
N ARG A 307 4.75 -1.29 -20.14
CA ARG A 307 6.13 -0.96 -19.78
C ARG A 307 6.49 0.49 -20.09
#